data_AF-A0A7W7DGW8-F1
#
_entry.id   AF-A0A7W7DGW8-F1
#
_cell.length_a   1.000
_cell.length_b   1.000
_cell.length_c   1.000
_cell.angle_alpha   90.00
_cell.angle_beta   90.00
_cell.angle_gamma   90.00
#
_symmetry.space_group_name_H-M   'P 1'
#
loop_
_entity.id
_entity.type
_entity.pdbx_description
1 polymer ?
#
loop_
_entity_poly.entity_id
_entity_poly.type
_entity_poly.pdbx_seq_one_letter_code
_entity_poly.pdbx_strand_id
1 'polypeptide(L)'
;MRLRTPHALLATAAALAAAVVAPQPAAAAVPAPGAYYVQSATTGLNAADNAGAVEQHRPRGNEDRQQWQLKQHGSAYLLENTDAPGTCLGRTGDQAASVACASSDAPWEITPLDADRYTLRVPGTTHHLTVAPAPDGATYPARLALGGSGDLATWYLTPVTPATHPMPPQDRRTLDQVTFLTTHNAYANGVDGGFAPPFVNLVPNQTRGIERQLADGVRGFMLDIHQTPDGAILCHNSCTLVSRPVALWVDLQRMVDFLKAHPDQFVTVLLEDYVDPAVLRAELARVKGLSDMLYRPDLTGVRQNGWPTMAELAAAGDRLLIFTDHSRSADQAAGLTRDSFGVMYQREWTVENYWSMGSGLGTSDWSCYSRWYGADTNIPLTRTEPGFRPLFVMNHFRDVPLTGTAGTDNTKLADRAQRFCQPAARKKPTFLAVDHYDRGNPASAVATLNSYTYP
;
A
#
# COMPACT_ATOMS: atom_id res chain seq x y z
N MET A 1 76.81 -20.84 -46.90
CA MET A 1 76.00 -19.66 -47.26
C MET A 1 74.83 -19.62 -46.28
N ARG A 2 74.81 -18.63 -45.37
CA ARG A 2 73.91 -18.55 -44.21
C ARG A 2 72.52 -18.05 -44.64
N LEU A 3 71.44 -18.73 -44.22
CA LEU A 3 70.08 -18.17 -44.20
C LEU A 3 69.71 -17.84 -42.73
N ARG A 4 69.31 -16.58 -42.52
CA ARG A 4 68.84 -16.02 -41.24
C ARG A 4 67.33 -16.20 -41.15
N THR A 5 66.84 -16.73 -40.03
CA THR A 5 65.44 -16.66 -39.59
C THR A 5 65.28 -15.51 -38.57
N PRO A 6 64.22 -14.69 -38.64
CA PRO A 6 64.02 -13.58 -37.71
C PRO A 6 63.39 -14.08 -36.40
N HIS A 7 63.91 -13.58 -35.27
CA HIS A 7 63.35 -13.78 -33.94
C HIS A 7 62.24 -12.75 -33.69
N ALA A 8 61.06 -13.25 -33.29
CA ALA A 8 59.94 -12.43 -32.84
C ALA A 8 60.18 -11.97 -31.39
N LEU A 9 60.04 -10.68 -31.14
CA LEU A 9 60.07 -10.06 -29.82
C LEU A 9 58.69 -10.22 -29.16
N LEU A 10 58.62 -10.96 -28.05
CA LEU A 10 57.48 -10.99 -27.14
C LEU A 10 57.66 -9.91 -26.07
N ALA A 11 56.83 -8.87 -26.11
CA ALA A 11 56.73 -7.89 -25.04
C ALA A 11 55.67 -8.36 -24.02
N THR A 12 56.09 -8.66 -22.80
CA THR A 12 55.22 -8.95 -21.66
C THR A 12 54.67 -7.63 -21.08
N ALA A 13 53.39 -7.36 -21.28
CA ALA A 13 52.69 -6.30 -20.57
C ALA A 13 52.20 -6.83 -19.21
N ALA A 14 52.74 -6.32 -18.11
CA ALA A 14 52.25 -6.58 -16.77
C ALA A 14 51.03 -5.68 -16.50
N ALA A 15 49.83 -6.27 -16.43
CA ALA A 15 48.63 -5.55 -16.02
C ALA A 15 48.57 -5.47 -14.49
N LEU A 16 48.70 -4.25 -13.92
CA LEU A 16 48.33 -4.00 -12.54
C LEU A 16 46.79 -4.02 -12.44
N ALA A 17 46.25 -5.06 -11.80
CA ALA A 17 44.85 -5.07 -11.38
C ALA A 17 44.69 -4.21 -10.13
N ALA A 18 44.18 -2.99 -10.29
CA ALA A 18 43.70 -2.20 -9.16
C ALA A 18 42.37 -2.81 -8.67
N ALA A 19 42.39 -3.46 -7.52
CA ALA A 19 41.18 -3.92 -6.86
C ALA A 19 40.36 -2.69 -6.43
N VAL A 20 39.27 -2.42 -7.15
CA VAL A 20 38.26 -1.43 -6.74
C VAL A 20 37.52 -2.04 -5.55
N VAL A 21 37.91 -1.66 -4.34
CA VAL A 21 37.16 -1.98 -3.12
C VAL A 21 35.88 -1.15 -3.18
N ALA A 22 34.75 -1.81 -3.41
CA ALA A 22 33.45 -1.18 -3.28
C ALA A 22 33.31 -0.62 -1.84
N PRO A 23 32.82 0.62 -1.65
CA PRO A 23 32.63 1.16 -0.32
C PRO A 23 31.70 0.24 0.47
N GLN A 24 32.14 -0.22 1.64
CA GLN A 24 31.27 -0.92 2.58
C GLN A 24 30.09 -0.01 2.90
N PRO A 25 28.83 -0.49 2.83
CA PRO A 25 27.70 0.30 3.29
C PRO A 25 27.94 0.67 4.75
N ALA A 26 27.78 1.96 5.07
CA ALA A 26 27.86 2.43 6.45
C ALA A 26 26.92 1.58 7.31
N ALA A 27 27.38 1.17 8.50
CA ALA A 27 26.52 0.49 9.45
C ALA A 27 25.26 1.33 9.66
N ALA A 28 24.08 0.71 9.56
CA ALA A 28 22.83 1.39 9.85
C ALA A 28 22.93 2.01 11.25
N ALA A 29 22.37 3.21 11.42
CA ALA A 29 22.42 3.96 12.67
C ALA A 29 21.01 4.14 13.22
N VAL A 30 20.89 4.27 14.54
CA VAL A 30 19.62 4.65 15.17
C VAL A 30 19.20 6.04 14.63
N PRO A 31 17.91 6.29 14.35
CA PRO A 31 17.46 7.57 13.84
C PRO A 31 17.81 8.72 14.79
N ALA A 32 17.97 9.92 14.22
CA ALA A 32 18.19 11.13 15.00
C ALA A 32 17.02 11.40 15.96
N PRO A 33 17.24 12.11 17.09
CA PRO A 33 16.15 12.52 17.97
C PRO A 33 15.01 13.22 17.22
N GLY A 34 13.77 12.87 17.55
CA GLY A 34 12.58 13.30 16.81
C GLY A 34 11.31 12.59 17.28
N ALA A 35 10.17 12.96 16.72
CA ALA A 35 8.91 12.28 16.98
C ALA A 35 8.72 11.11 16.01
N TYR A 36 8.44 9.92 16.55
CA TYR A 36 8.29 8.68 15.80
C TYR A 36 7.04 7.92 16.23
N TYR A 37 6.49 7.16 15.31
CA TYR A 37 5.66 5.99 15.62
C TYR A 37 6.60 4.80 15.84
N VAL A 38 6.39 4.06 16.92
CA VAL A 38 7.01 2.74 17.13
C VAL A 38 6.08 1.71 16.51
N GLN A 39 6.35 1.31 15.27
CA GLN A 39 5.43 0.54 14.44
C GLN A 39 5.93 -0.90 14.26
N SER A 40 5.10 -1.89 14.56
CA SER A 40 5.49 -3.30 14.43
C SER A 40 5.78 -3.65 12.97
N ALA A 41 6.93 -4.30 12.72
CA ALA A 41 7.24 -4.81 11.39
C ALA A 41 6.36 -6.02 11.02
N THR A 42 5.78 -6.70 12.01
CA THR A 42 4.92 -7.87 11.82
C THR A 42 3.48 -7.47 11.52
N THR A 43 2.88 -6.60 12.34
CA THR A 43 1.44 -6.27 12.25
C THR A 43 1.18 -4.95 11.53
N GLY A 44 2.18 -4.08 11.42
CA GLY A 44 2.02 -2.71 10.93
C GLY A 44 1.28 -1.77 11.91
N LEU A 45 0.95 -2.25 13.10
CA LEU A 45 0.28 -1.48 14.16
C LEU A 45 1.28 -0.65 14.97
N ASN A 46 0.81 0.45 15.56
CA ASN A 46 1.63 1.34 16.36
C ASN A 46 1.56 0.97 17.84
N ALA A 47 2.69 1.07 18.55
CA ALA A 47 2.68 1.07 20.01
C ALA A 47 2.05 2.38 20.51
N ALA A 48 1.04 2.24 21.36
CA ALA A 48 0.24 3.33 21.91
C ALA A 48 0.20 3.24 23.42
N ASP A 49 0.25 4.39 24.10
CA ASP A 49 -0.07 4.45 25.53
C ASP A 49 -1.58 4.31 25.73
N ASN A 50 -2.01 3.34 26.53
CA ASN A 50 -3.41 3.12 26.90
C ASN A 50 -3.55 3.05 28.42
N ALA A 51 -3.69 4.22 29.07
CA ALA A 51 -3.89 4.33 30.52
C ALA A 51 -2.80 3.60 31.34
N GLY A 52 -1.53 3.77 30.97
CA GLY A 52 -0.39 3.12 31.64
C GLY A 52 0.02 1.79 31.01
N ALA A 53 -0.87 1.16 30.23
CA ALA A 53 -0.52 0.06 29.34
C ALA A 53 0.19 0.56 28.10
N VAL A 54 0.97 -0.31 27.45
CA VAL A 54 1.38 -0.09 26.06
C VAL A 54 0.82 -1.21 25.19
N GLU A 55 0.07 -0.82 24.16
CA GLU A 55 -0.70 -1.72 23.30
C GLU A 55 -0.46 -1.42 21.82
N GLN A 56 -0.74 -2.40 20.96
CA GLN A 56 -0.75 -2.24 19.50
C GLN A 56 -2.09 -1.69 19.04
N HIS A 57 -2.09 -0.48 18.55
CA HIS A 57 -3.28 0.18 18.02
C HIS A 57 -3.16 0.39 16.51
N ARG A 58 -4.32 0.45 15.84
CA ARG A 58 -4.41 0.80 14.42
C ARG A 58 -3.78 2.19 14.22
N PRO A 59 -2.89 2.38 13.23
CA PRO A 59 -2.31 3.70 12.97
C PRO A 59 -3.41 4.74 12.76
N ARG A 60 -3.38 5.81 13.57
CA ARG A 60 -4.43 6.84 13.59
C ARG A 60 -3.86 8.24 13.83
N GLY A 61 -2.72 8.53 13.22
CA GLY A 61 -1.96 9.74 13.55
C GLY A 61 -1.63 9.74 15.05
N ASN A 62 -1.87 10.86 15.74
CA ASN A 62 -1.75 10.92 17.20
C ASN A 62 -3.08 10.96 17.96
N GLU A 63 -4.21 10.60 17.34
CA GLU A 63 -5.52 10.66 18.03
C GLU A 63 -5.64 9.66 19.20
N ASP A 64 -4.63 8.83 19.41
CA ASP A 64 -4.63 7.70 20.33
C ASP A 64 -3.25 7.46 20.97
N ARG A 65 -2.52 8.56 21.28
CA ARG A 65 -1.24 8.55 22.01
C ARG A 65 -0.18 7.61 21.41
N GLN A 66 -0.01 7.65 20.08
CA GLN A 66 0.84 6.73 19.31
C GLN A 66 2.21 7.31 18.96
N GLN A 67 2.47 8.57 19.30
CA GLN A 67 3.71 9.27 18.99
C GLN A 67 4.66 9.32 20.19
N TRP A 68 5.92 9.03 19.92
CA TRP A 68 6.99 8.95 20.90
C TRP A 68 8.16 9.83 20.47
N GLN A 69 8.53 10.76 21.33
CA GLN A 69 9.72 11.58 21.20
C GLN A 69 10.95 10.75 21.58
N LEU A 70 11.73 10.36 20.57
CA LEU A 70 13.02 9.69 20.74
C LEU A 70 14.04 10.70 21.29
N LYS A 71 14.68 10.34 22.41
CA LYS A 71 15.72 11.14 23.07
C LYS A 71 16.89 10.24 23.45
N GLN A 72 18.11 10.74 23.27
CA GLN A 72 19.31 10.06 23.74
C GLN A 72 19.42 10.15 25.27
N HIS A 73 19.79 9.04 25.93
CA HIS A 73 19.95 8.94 27.38
C HIS A 73 21.17 8.07 27.70
N GLY A 74 22.34 8.71 27.86
CA GLY A 74 23.61 7.99 27.97
C GLY A 74 23.90 7.18 26.70
N SER A 75 24.09 5.86 26.86
CA SER A 75 24.23 4.90 25.76
C SER A 75 22.91 4.27 25.30
N ALA A 76 21.79 4.64 25.93
CA ALA A 76 20.45 4.15 25.63
C ALA A 76 19.54 5.28 25.11
N TYR A 77 18.26 4.97 24.91
CA TYR A 77 17.26 5.88 24.40
C TYR A 77 16.01 5.89 25.27
N LEU A 78 15.38 7.05 25.37
CA LEU A 78 14.04 7.24 25.90
C LEU A 78 13.07 7.49 24.74
N LEU A 79 11.86 6.97 24.89
CA LEU A 79 10.74 7.19 23.98
C LEU A 79 9.64 7.84 24.81
N GLU A 80 9.62 9.16 24.86
CA GLU A 80 8.67 9.95 25.68
C GLU A 80 7.37 10.18 24.93
N ASN A 81 6.22 9.93 25.53
CA ASN A 81 4.93 10.14 24.90
C ASN A 81 4.73 11.63 24.60
N THR A 82 4.36 11.97 23.36
CA THR A 82 4.21 13.39 22.96
C THR A 82 3.00 14.08 23.57
N ASP A 83 1.99 13.34 24.03
CA ASP A 83 0.79 13.87 24.68
C ASP A 83 0.87 13.85 26.21
N ALA A 84 1.84 13.11 26.77
CA ALA A 84 2.04 12.99 28.22
C ALA A 84 3.51 13.23 28.60
N PRO A 85 3.96 14.50 28.64
CA PRO A 85 5.33 14.85 29.01
C PRO A 85 5.75 14.25 30.36
N GLY A 86 6.97 13.74 30.44
CA GLY A 86 7.50 13.03 31.59
C GLY A 86 7.11 11.54 31.66
N THR A 87 6.26 11.05 30.74
CA THR A 87 5.88 9.64 30.62
C THR A 87 6.56 9.00 29.41
N CYS A 88 7.26 7.89 29.62
CA CYS A 88 8.02 7.18 28.59
C CYS A 88 7.51 5.75 28.38
N LEU A 89 7.64 5.26 27.15
CA LEU A 89 7.55 3.83 26.84
C LEU A 89 8.66 3.11 27.60
N GLY A 90 8.28 2.28 28.56
CA GLY A 90 9.18 1.46 29.36
C GLY A 90 8.54 0.12 29.68
N ARG A 91 8.74 -0.34 30.91
CA ARG A 91 8.30 -1.66 31.35
C ARG A 91 7.86 -1.68 32.80
N THR A 92 6.94 -2.60 33.11
CA THR A 92 6.55 -2.97 34.47
C THR A 92 6.54 -4.49 34.53
N GLY A 93 7.54 -5.08 35.19
CA GLY A 93 7.78 -6.53 35.10
C GLY A 93 8.05 -6.97 33.66
N ASP A 94 7.37 -8.01 33.20
CA ASP A 94 7.53 -8.58 31.85
C ASP A 94 6.63 -7.94 30.77
N GLN A 95 6.00 -6.80 31.08
CA GLN A 95 5.07 -6.12 30.19
C GLN A 95 5.59 -4.74 29.79
N ALA A 96 5.30 -4.33 28.55
CA ALA A 96 5.49 -2.94 28.16
C ALA A 96 4.46 -2.05 28.89
N ALA A 97 4.92 -0.89 29.34
CA ALA A 97 4.12 0.03 30.14
C ALA A 97 4.60 1.47 29.97
N SER A 98 3.72 2.41 30.24
CA SER A 98 4.08 3.82 30.33
C SER A 98 4.55 4.11 31.75
N VAL A 99 5.79 4.57 31.87
CA VAL A 99 6.48 4.80 33.15
C VAL A 99 7.02 6.23 33.20
N ALA A 100 7.36 6.75 34.39
CA ALA A 100 8.06 8.01 34.48
C ALA A 100 9.40 7.93 33.72
N CYS A 101 9.74 8.93 32.90
CA CYS A 101 10.98 8.94 32.13
C CYS A 101 12.26 8.92 33.00
N ALA A 102 12.15 9.28 34.28
CA ALA A 102 13.22 9.16 35.27
C ALA A 102 13.38 7.74 35.86
N SER A 103 12.45 6.83 35.58
CA SER A 103 12.51 5.43 36.03
C SER A 103 13.67 4.69 35.35
N SER A 104 14.30 3.76 36.07
CA SER A 104 15.26 2.80 35.51
C SER A 104 14.63 1.87 34.46
N ASP A 105 13.31 1.78 34.43
CA ASP A 105 12.56 0.96 33.48
C ASP A 105 12.22 1.67 32.16
N ALA A 106 12.50 2.96 32.04
CA ALA A 106 12.23 3.75 30.83
C ALA A 106 13.23 3.52 29.67
N PRO A 107 14.55 3.35 29.90
CA PRO A 107 15.51 3.28 28.79
C PRO A 107 15.44 1.98 27.97
N TRP A 108 15.72 2.11 26.67
CA TRP A 108 15.88 1.02 25.71
C TRP A 108 17.24 1.12 24.99
N GLU A 109 17.90 -0.02 24.81
CA GLU A 109 18.99 -0.16 23.84
C GLU A 109 18.38 -0.39 22.46
N ILE A 110 18.40 0.63 21.61
CA ILE A 110 17.88 0.55 20.25
C ILE A 110 19.02 0.13 19.32
N THR A 111 18.86 -1.00 18.64
CA THR A 111 19.87 -1.49 17.69
C THR A 111 19.26 -1.72 16.31
N PRO A 112 19.93 -1.28 15.23
CA PRO A 112 19.47 -1.52 13.87
C PRO A 112 19.63 -3.01 13.53
N LEU A 113 18.58 -3.58 12.93
CA LEU A 113 18.60 -4.91 12.32
C LEU A 113 19.05 -4.83 10.86
N ASP A 114 18.61 -3.79 10.15
CA ASP A 114 18.99 -3.46 8.78
C ASP A 114 18.84 -1.94 8.54
N ALA A 115 18.60 -1.52 7.29
CA ALA A 115 18.56 -0.12 6.91
C ALA A 115 17.48 0.71 7.64
N ASP A 116 16.35 0.11 8.01
CA ASP A 116 15.23 0.86 8.60
C ASP A 116 14.41 0.10 9.65
N ARG A 117 14.80 -1.14 9.99
CA ARG A 117 14.23 -1.92 11.09
C ARG A 117 15.16 -1.97 12.30
N TYR A 118 14.56 -1.98 13.48
CA TYR A 118 15.25 -1.89 14.76
C TYR A 118 14.69 -2.91 15.75
N THR A 119 15.51 -3.26 16.73
CA THR A 119 15.07 -3.93 17.97
C THR A 119 15.21 -2.95 19.13
N LEU A 120 14.29 -3.05 20.10
CA LEU A 120 14.31 -2.27 21.34
C LEU A 120 14.59 -3.24 22.48
N ARG A 121 15.85 -3.33 22.91
CA ARG A 121 16.31 -4.26 23.96
C ARG A 121 16.29 -3.61 25.33
N VAL A 122 15.92 -4.38 26.35
CA VAL A 122 16.04 -3.99 27.74
C VAL A 122 17.53 -3.96 28.12
N PRO A 123 18.09 -2.83 28.59
CA PRO A 123 19.50 -2.70 28.93
C PRO A 123 19.99 -3.81 29.87
N GLY A 124 21.13 -4.41 29.52
CA GLY A 124 21.74 -5.48 30.32
C GLY A 124 21.03 -6.84 30.30
N THR A 125 20.04 -7.05 29.43
CA THR A 125 19.32 -8.33 29.31
C THR A 125 19.19 -8.78 27.86
N THR A 126 18.59 -9.96 27.64
CA THR A 126 18.23 -10.48 26.31
C THR A 126 16.77 -10.19 25.93
N HIS A 127 16.02 -9.50 26.78
CA HIS A 127 14.59 -9.23 26.55
C HIS A 127 14.41 -8.00 25.66
N HIS A 128 13.44 -8.05 24.75
CA HIS A 128 13.11 -7.00 23.79
C HIS A 128 11.63 -6.66 23.88
N LEU A 129 11.27 -5.43 23.52
CA LEU A 129 9.89 -5.08 23.22
C LEU A 129 9.38 -5.98 22.09
N THR A 130 8.29 -6.70 22.33
CA THR A 130 7.75 -7.65 21.35
C THR A 130 6.24 -7.58 21.27
N VAL A 131 5.74 -7.88 20.09
CA VAL A 131 4.36 -8.34 19.90
C VAL A 131 4.22 -9.73 20.52
N ALA A 132 3.14 -9.98 21.24
CA ALA A 132 2.83 -11.33 21.72
C ALA A 132 2.40 -12.22 20.54
N PRO A 133 2.73 -13.53 20.52
CA PRO A 133 2.28 -14.44 19.46
C PRO A 133 0.75 -14.45 19.31
N ALA A 134 0.26 -14.52 18.07
CA ALA A 134 -1.15 -14.70 17.81
C ALA A 134 -1.60 -16.11 18.21
N PRO A 135 -2.71 -16.28 18.96
CA PRO A 135 -3.33 -17.58 19.15
C PRO A 135 -3.89 -18.14 17.84
N ASP A 136 -4.04 -19.46 17.76
CA ASP A 136 -4.66 -20.12 16.61
C ASP A 136 -6.06 -19.55 16.35
N GLY A 137 -6.33 -19.15 15.09
CA GLY A 137 -7.62 -18.57 14.69
C GLY A 137 -7.91 -17.19 15.27
N ALA A 138 -6.92 -16.47 15.77
CA ALA A 138 -7.07 -15.11 16.31
C ALA A 138 -6.01 -14.15 15.77
N THR A 139 -6.25 -12.85 15.93
CA THR A 139 -5.25 -11.81 15.65
C THR A 139 -4.24 -11.69 16.79
N TYR A 140 -3.15 -10.97 16.54
CA TYR A 140 -2.14 -10.69 17.57
C TYR A 140 -2.75 -9.92 18.75
N PRO A 141 -2.40 -10.27 20.01
CA PRO A 141 -2.86 -9.54 21.18
C PRO A 141 -2.47 -8.06 21.12
N ALA A 142 -3.35 -7.21 21.65
CA ALA A 142 -3.09 -5.77 21.74
C ALA A 142 -1.91 -5.48 22.67
N ARG A 143 -1.86 -6.11 23.85
CA ARG A 143 -0.82 -5.82 24.85
C ARG A 143 0.58 -6.18 24.35
N LEU A 144 1.51 -5.23 24.47
CA LEU A 144 2.93 -5.45 24.19
C LEU A 144 3.65 -6.04 25.41
N ALA A 145 4.56 -6.97 25.13
CA ALA A 145 5.26 -7.76 26.14
C ALA A 145 6.78 -7.57 26.01
N LEU A 146 7.51 -8.17 26.96
CA LEU A 146 8.94 -8.42 26.84
C LEU A 146 9.18 -9.88 26.42
N GLY A 147 10.06 -10.10 25.45
CA GLY A 147 10.37 -11.44 24.95
C GLY A 147 11.74 -11.56 24.31
N GLY A 148 12.02 -12.71 23.70
CA GLY A 148 13.27 -12.93 22.96
C GLY A 148 13.35 -12.07 21.70
N SER A 149 14.54 -12.04 21.09
CA SER A 149 14.72 -11.48 19.74
C SER A 149 13.98 -12.32 18.69
N GLY A 150 13.60 -11.70 17.57
CA GLY A 150 12.97 -12.37 16.43
C GLY A 150 12.04 -11.43 15.68
N ASP A 151 11.25 -11.97 14.76
CA ASP A 151 10.36 -11.17 13.91
C ASP A 151 9.34 -10.37 14.73
N LEU A 152 8.80 -10.94 15.82
CA LEU A 152 7.86 -10.26 16.71
C LEU A 152 8.47 -9.09 17.50
N ALA A 153 9.80 -9.05 17.61
CA ALA A 153 10.55 -7.99 18.29
C ALA A 153 11.16 -6.96 17.31
N THR A 154 10.70 -6.98 16.06
CA THR A 154 11.19 -6.08 15.00
C THR A 154 10.25 -4.89 14.82
N TRP A 155 10.82 -3.69 14.86
CA TRP A 155 10.09 -2.42 14.87
C TRP A 155 10.63 -1.46 13.82
N TYR A 156 9.74 -0.71 13.20
CA TYR A 156 10.08 0.51 12.52
C TYR A 156 9.99 1.68 13.51
N LEU A 157 10.97 2.59 13.45
CA LEU A 157 10.83 3.93 14.00
C LEU A 157 10.41 4.84 12.85
N THR A 158 9.09 4.95 12.63
CA THR A 158 8.52 5.71 11.51
C THR A 158 8.39 7.18 11.88
N PRO A 159 9.11 8.11 11.22
CA PRO A 159 9.05 9.53 11.56
C PRO A 159 7.63 10.10 11.35
N VAL A 160 7.16 10.91 12.30
CA VAL A 160 5.87 11.61 12.19
C VAL A 160 5.83 12.55 10.98
N THR A 161 6.98 13.15 10.67
CA THR A 161 7.18 13.96 9.47
C THR A 161 8.23 13.28 8.59
N PRO A 162 7.83 12.39 7.67
CA PRO A 162 8.77 11.68 6.83
C PRO A 162 9.47 12.62 5.84
N ALA A 163 10.74 12.36 5.58
CA ALA A 163 11.44 13.01 4.48
C ALA A 163 10.78 12.65 3.14
N THR A 164 10.76 13.60 2.22
CA THR A 164 10.26 13.40 0.86
C THR A 164 11.31 13.91 -0.12
N HIS A 165 11.27 13.39 -1.35
CA HIS A 165 12.11 13.87 -2.43
C HIS A 165 11.24 14.53 -3.50
N PRO A 166 11.74 15.54 -4.25
CA PRO A 166 11.01 16.10 -5.38
C PRO A 166 10.64 15.00 -6.38
N MET A 167 9.43 15.07 -6.94
CA MET A 167 9.00 14.15 -7.98
C MET A 167 9.94 14.22 -9.19
N PRO A 168 10.42 13.08 -9.73
CA PRO A 168 11.19 13.08 -10.96
C PRO A 168 10.45 13.75 -12.14
N PRO A 169 11.19 14.20 -13.17
CA PRO A 169 10.63 14.57 -14.47
C PRO A 169 9.72 13.46 -15.01
N GLN A 170 8.70 13.84 -15.79
CA GLN A 170 7.61 12.95 -16.21
C GLN A 170 8.09 11.65 -16.89
N ASP A 171 9.14 11.73 -17.69
CA ASP A 171 9.75 10.60 -18.41
C ASP A 171 10.50 9.61 -17.51
N ARG A 172 10.78 9.98 -16.25
CA ARG A 172 11.51 9.16 -15.28
C ARG A 172 10.68 8.72 -14.07
N ARG A 173 9.38 9.02 -14.04
CA ARG A 173 8.49 8.58 -12.95
C ARG A 173 8.18 7.11 -13.13
N THR A 174 8.42 6.31 -12.10
CA THR A 174 8.00 4.91 -12.03
C THR A 174 6.53 4.78 -11.64
N LEU A 175 5.87 3.67 -11.98
CA LEU A 175 4.45 3.47 -11.69
C LEU A 175 4.11 3.63 -10.20
N ASP A 176 4.97 3.13 -9.32
CA ASP A 176 4.82 3.23 -7.86
C ASP A 176 5.06 4.64 -7.30
N GLN A 177 5.67 5.54 -8.07
CA GLN A 177 5.83 6.95 -7.70
C GLN A 177 4.62 7.79 -8.07
N VAL A 178 3.81 7.38 -9.05
CA VAL A 178 2.66 8.17 -9.51
C VAL A 178 1.42 7.85 -8.70
N THR A 179 0.70 8.89 -8.27
CA THR A 179 -0.60 8.77 -7.64
C THR A 179 -1.70 9.00 -8.68
N PHE A 180 -2.68 8.10 -8.72
CA PHE A 180 -3.84 8.15 -9.60
C PHE A 180 -5.12 8.37 -8.81
N LEU A 181 -5.99 9.27 -9.31
CA LEU A 181 -7.36 9.37 -8.82
C LEU A 181 -8.08 8.06 -9.15
N THR A 182 -8.70 7.46 -8.14
CA THR A 182 -9.38 6.17 -8.22
C THR A 182 -10.81 6.32 -7.74
N THR A 183 -11.78 5.73 -8.44
CA THR A 183 -13.19 5.76 -8.04
C THR A 183 -13.59 4.43 -7.42
N HIS A 184 -14.14 4.50 -6.20
CA HIS A 184 -14.77 3.36 -5.53
C HIS A 184 -16.10 3.03 -6.21
N ASN A 185 -16.35 1.75 -6.48
CA ASN A 185 -17.50 1.24 -7.22
C ASN A 185 -17.86 2.12 -8.42
N ALA A 186 -16.90 2.29 -9.33
CA ALA A 186 -16.99 3.25 -10.42
C ALA A 186 -18.22 3.06 -11.31
N TYR A 187 -18.68 1.80 -11.43
CA TYR A 187 -19.88 1.37 -12.15
C TYR A 187 -21.18 1.79 -11.45
N ALA A 188 -21.15 2.00 -10.12
CA ALA A 188 -22.27 2.44 -9.31
C ALA A 188 -22.50 3.96 -9.45
N ASN A 189 -22.81 4.36 -10.68
CA ASN A 189 -22.92 5.76 -11.08
C ASN A 189 -24.32 6.19 -11.56
N GLY A 190 -25.21 5.23 -11.85
CA GLY A 190 -26.58 5.46 -12.31
C GLY A 190 -26.73 6.03 -13.73
N VAL A 191 -25.62 6.39 -14.40
CA VAL A 191 -25.59 6.91 -15.78
C VAL A 191 -25.46 5.76 -16.78
N ASP A 192 -24.52 4.85 -16.51
CA ASP A 192 -24.20 3.75 -17.41
C ASP A 192 -25.20 2.59 -17.34
N GLY A 193 -25.79 2.39 -16.17
CA GLY A 193 -26.76 1.35 -15.88
C GLY A 193 -27.14 1.35 -14.40
N GLY A 194 -28.06 0.45 -14.03
CA GLY A 194 -28.33 0.17 -12.63
C GLY A 194 -27.29 -0.79 -12.07
N PHE A 195 -27.02 -0.65 -10.78
CA PHE A 195 -25.97 -1.40 -10.08
C PHE A 195 -26.48 -2.11 -8.82
N ALA A 196 -27.71 -1.83 -8.38
CA ALA A 196 -28.29 -2.39 -7.17
C ALA A 196 -29.84 -2.32 -7.22
N PRO A 197 -30.57 -3.01 -6.31
CA PRO A 197 -32.02 -2.86 -6.18
C PRO A 197 -32.45 -1.39 -6.03
N PRO A 198 -33.72 -1.05 -6.33
CA PRO A 198 -34.18 0.34 -6.45
C PRO A 198 -33.84 1.27 -5.28
N PHE A 199 -33.83 0.77 -4.05
CA PHE A 199 -33.54 1.58 -2.86
C PHE A 199 -32.06 1.91 -2.68
N VAL A 200 -31.15 0.99 -3.05
CA VAL A 200 -29.69 1.22 -3.00
C VAL A 200 -29.25 2.11 -4.17
N ASN A 201 -29.95 2.03 -5.29
CA ASN A 201 -29.71 2.88 -6.47
C ASN A 201 -29.91 4.39 -6.18
N LEU A 202 -30.53 4.75 -5.05
CA LEU A 202 -30.70 6.15 -4.61
C LEU A 202 -29.44 6.77 -3.98
N VAL A 203 -28.43 5.95 -3.67
CA VAL A 203 -27.15 6.38 -3.07
C VAL A 203 -25.99 5.85 -3.90
N PRO A 204 -25.78 6.36 -5.14
CA PRO A 204 -24.69 5.90 -5.98
C PRO A 204 -23.33 6.36 -5.42
N ASN A 205 -22.30 5.55 -5.66
CA ASN A 205 -20.93 5.88 -5.30
C ASN A 205 -20.38 7.03 -6.15
N GLN A 206 -20.83 7.12 -7.41
CA GLN A 206 -20.41 8.18 -8.34
C GLN A 206 -21.62 8.85 -9.01
N THR A 207 -21.43 10.01 -9.63
CA THR A 207 -22.51 10.75 -10.32
C THR A 207 -22.34 10.80 -11.83
N ARG A 208 -21.27 10.18 -12.35
CA ARG A 208 -20.82 10.29 -13.75
C ARG A 208 -20.41 8.92 -14.26
N GLY A 209 -20.76 8.60 -15.50
CA GLY A 209 -20.38 7.33 -16.14
C GLY A 209 -18.87 7.18 -16.39
N ILE A 210 -18.43 5.98 -16.73
CA ILE A 210 -17.01 5.61 -16.90
C ILE A 210 -16.28 6.51 -17.90
N GLU A 211 -16.88 6.80 -19.06
CA GLU A 211 -16.26 7.67 -20.06
C GLU A 211 -16.03 9.08 -19.53
N ARG A 212 -16.97 9.60 -18.73
CA ARG A 212 -16.82 10.92 -18.12
C ARG A 212 -15.78 10.91 -17.01
N GLN A 213 -15.73 9.86 -16.19
CA GLN A 213 -14.67 9.66 -15.19
C GLN A 213 -13.27 9.68 -15.84
N LEU A 214 -13.09 8.95 -16.95
CA LEU A 214 -11.86 8.96 -17.73
C LEU A 214 -11.53 10.36 -18.26
N ALA A 215 -12.50 11.05 -18.85
CA ALA A 215 -12.32 12.42 -19.35
C ALA A 215 -11.95 13.42 -18.26
N ASP A 216 -12.44 13.23 -17.03
CA ASP A 216 -12.16 14.08 -15.87
C ASP A 216 -10.84 13.74 -15.15
N GLY A 217 -10.09 12.74 -15.63
CA GLY A 217 -8.75 12.40 -15.13
C GLY A 217 -8.70 11.23 -14.15
N VAL A 218 -9.80 10.49 -13.96
CA VAL A 218 -9.78 9.22 -13.20
C VAL A 218 -8.98 8.18 -13.98
N ARG A 219 -8.09 7.46 -13.29
CA ARG A 219 -7.22 6.43 -13.89
C ARG A 219 -7.20 5.11 -13.10
N GLY A 220 -7.79 5.08 -11.92
CA GLY A 220 -8.09 3.84 -11.19
C GLY A 220 -9.59 3.61 -11.09
N PHE A 221 -10.04 2.37 -11.24
CA PHE A 221 -11.46 2.02 -11.18
C PHE A 221 -11.64 0.77 -10.32
N MET A 222 -12.35 0.90 -9.19
CA MET A 222 -12.78 -0.25 -8.41
C MET A 222 -14.13 -0.74 -8.92
N LEU A 223 -14.22 -2.02 -9.24
CA LEU A 223 -15.41 -2.65 -9.82
C LEU A 223 -15.74 -3.93 -9.06
N ASP A 224 -17.00 -4.10 -8.70
CA ASP A 224 -17.48 -5.34 -8.11
C ASP A 224 -18.09 -6.20 -9.20
N ILE A 225 -17.66 -7.44 -9.30
CA ILE A 225 -18.17 -8.37 -10.30
C ILE A 225 -18.83 -9.57 -9.62
N HIS A 226 -20.06 -9.85 -10.05
CA HIS A 226 -20.82 -11.00 -9.60
C HIS A 226 -21.15 -11.90 -10.78
N GLN A 227 -21.03 -13.21 -10.56
CA GLN A 227 -21.41 -14.20 -11.57
C GLN A 227 -22.93 -14.31 -11.64
N THR A 228 -23.46 -14.18 -12.85
CA THR A 228 -24.86 -14.42 -13.19
C THR A 228 -24.95 -15.40 -14.38
N PRO A 229 -26.15 -15.89 -14.75
CA PRO A 229 -26.31 -16.66 -15.98
C PRO A 229 -25.83 -15.93 -17.26
N ASP A 230 -25.73 -14.60 -17.22
CA ASP A 230 -25.32 -13.76 -18.36
C ASP A 230 -23.81 -13.43 -18.37
N GLY A 231 -23.04 -13.91 -17.39
CA GLY A 231 -21.59 -13.70 -17.26
C GLY A 231 -21.20 -12.92 -16.00
N ALA A 232 -20.09 -12.17 -16.09
CA ALA A 232 -19.66 -11.27 -15.01
C ALA A 232 -20.39 -9.93 -15.12
N ILE A 233 -21.22 -9.63 -14.11
CA ILE A 233 -22.06 -8.43 -14.10
C ILE A 233 -21.62 -7.51 -12.95
N LEU A 234 -21.65 -6.20 -13.23
CA LEU A 234 -21.31 -5.14 -12.31
C LEU A 234 -22.49 -4.84 -11.38
N CYS A 235 -22.39 -5.23 -10.11
CA CYS A 235 -23.44 -5.07 -9.11
C CYS A 235 -22.87 -4.86 -7.72
N HIS A 236 -23.55 -4.08 -6.89
CA HIS A 236 -23.17 -3.89 -5.49
C HIS A 236 -23.88 -4.92 -4.61
N ASN A 237 -23.11 -5.83 -3.99
CA ASN A 237 -23.55 -6.90 -3.09
C ASN A 237 -24.42 -8.00 -3.72
N SER A 238 -25.36 -7.66 -4.62
CA SER A 238 -26.21 -8.62 -5.36
C SER A 238 -26.73 -8.05 -6.67
N CYS A 239 -26.79 -8.89 -7.71
CA CYS A 239 -27.44 -8.57 -8.99
C CYS A 239 -28.97 -8.81 -9.02
N THR A 240 -29.59 -9.14 -7.88
CA THR A 240 -31.04 -9.37 -7.80
C THR A 240 -31.80 -8.05 -7.98
N LEU A 241 -32.83 -8.02 -8.85
CA LEU A 241 -33.69 -6.84 -9.08
C LEU A 241 -32.95 -5.57 -9.56
N VAL A 242 -31.76 -5.74 -10.16
CA VAL A 242 -31.03 -4.64 -10.78
C VAL A 242 -31.64 -4.33 -12.15
N SER A 243 -32.03 -3.08 -12.38
CA SER A 243 -32.52 -2.64 -13.68
C SER A 243 -31.36 -2.22 -14.59
N ARG A 244 -31.31 -2.75 -15.82
CA ARG A 244 -30.26 -2.45 -16.82
C ARG A 244 -28.83 -2.68 -16.26
N PRO A 245 -28.51 -3.89 -15.78
CA PRO A 245 -27.17 -4.19 -15.31
C PRO A 245 -26.15 -4.08 -16.45
N VAL A 246 -24.91 -3.75 -16.10
CA VAL A 246 -23.80 -3.62 -17.06
C VAL A 246 -22.87 -4.82 -16.90
N ALA A 247 -22.50 -5.46 -18.00
CA ALA A 247 -21.51 -6.55 -17.98
C ALA A 247 -20.09 -5.99 -17.94
N LEU A 248 -19.16 -6.69 -17.27
CA LEU A 248 -17.78 -6.25 -17.09
C LEU A 248 -17.10 -5.85 -18.41
N TRP A 249 -17.26 -6.66 -19.45
CA TRP A 249 -16.62 -6.41 -20.74
C TRP A 249 -17.01 -5.06 -21.38
N VAL A 250 -18.19 -4.51 -21.05
CA VAL A 250 -18.67 -3.22 -21.59
C VAL A 250 -17.83 -2.07 -21.03
N ASP A 251 -17.61 -2.05 -19.71
CA ASP A 251 -16.83 -0.99 -19.07
C ASP A 251 -15.34 -1.13 -19.38
N LEU A 252 -14.83 -2.36 -19.50
CA LEU A 252 -13.47 -2.59 -19.99
C LEU A 252 -13.30 -2.13 -21.44
N GLN A 253 -14.32 -2.31 -22.30
CA GLN A 253 -14.26 -1.81 -23.68
C GLN A 253 -14.15 -0.29 -23.72
N ARG A 254 -14.91 0.44 -22.88
CA ARG A 254 -14.81 1.90 -22.76
C ARG A 254 -13.40 2.35 -22.36
N MET A 255 -12.77 1.65 -21.40
CA MET A 255 -11.40 1.94 -20.97
C MET A 255 -10.38 1.64 -22.06
N VAL A 256 -10.51 0.52 -22.78
CA VAL A 256 -9.63 0.16 -23.90
C VAL A 256 -9.77 1.18 -25.05
N ASP A 257 -10.98 1.62 -25.38
CA ASP A 257 -11.19 2.60 -26.44
C ASP A 257 -10.63 3.97 -26.07
N PHE A 258 -10.75 4.37 -24.80
CA PHE A 258 -10.06 5.55 -24.26
C PHE A 258 -8.54 5.43 -24.42
N LEU A 259 -7.94 4.31 -24.01
CA LEU A 259 -6.49 4.10 -24.14
C LEU A 259 -6.04 4.07 -25.61
N LYS A 260 -6.86 3.60 -26.56
CA LYS A 260 -6.54 3.71 -27.99
C LYS A 260 -6.49 5.16 -28.47
N ALA A 261 -7.42 6.00 -27.99
CA ALA A 261 -7.46 7.42 -28.33
C ALA A 261 -6.36 8.24 -27.62
N HIS A 262 -5.84 7.74 -26.50
CA HIS A 262 -4.88 8.46 -25.64
C HIS A 262 -3.66 7.57 -25.32
N PRO A 263 -2.66 7.50 -26.23
CA PRO A 263 -1.52 6.58 -26.13
C PRO A 263 -0.60 6.83 -24.92
N ASP A 264 -0.64 8.03 -24.34
CA ASP A 264 0.15 8.46 -23.20
C ASP A 264 -0.52 8.18 -21.83
N GLN A 265 -1.73 7.61 -21.83
CA GLN A 265 -2.51 7.36 -20.62
C GLN A 265 -2.37 5.91 -20.14
N PHE A 266 -2.62 5.71 -18.85
CA PHE A 266 -2.54 4.42 -18.16
C PHE A 266 -3.76 4.22 -17.27
N VAL A 267 -4.39 3.04 -17.30
CA VAL A 267 -5.57 2.71 -16.48
C VAL A 267 -5.29 1.51 -15.60
N THR A 268 -5.78 1.54 -14.35
CA THR A 268 -5.81 0.38 -13.45
C THR A 268 -7.25 0.04 -13.09
N VAL A 269 -7.58 -1.24 -13.13
CA VAL A 269 -8.85 -1.81 -12.67
C VAL A 269 -8.58 -2.68 -11.45
N LEU A 270 -9.33 -2.46 -10.37
CA LEU A 270 -9.28 -3.22 -9.13
C LEU A 270 -10.62 -3.95 -9.00
N LEU A 271 -10.60 -5.28 -9.09
CA LEU A 271 -11.81 -6.10 -9.06
C LEU A 271 -12.06 -6.65 -7.65
N GLU A 272 -13.24 -6.36 -7.10
CA GLU A 272 -13.84 -7.17 -6.05
C GLU A 272 -14.58 -8.35 -6.72
N ASP A 273 -14.02 -9.55 -6.58
CA ASP A 273 -14.19 -10.60 -7.56
C ASP A 273 -14.92 -11.84 -7.01
N TYR A 274 -16.21 -11.94 -7.34
CA TYR A 274 -17.09 -13.07 -6.99
C TYR A 274 -17.37 -13.99 -8.18
N VAL A 275 -16.47 -14.07 -9.16
CA VAL A 275 -16.67 -14.76 -10.43
C VAL A 275 -15.74 -15.97 -10.55
N ASP A 276 -16.18 -17.04 -11.20
CA ASP A 276 -15.32 -18.17 -11.56
C ASP A 276 -14.21 -17.74 -12.54
N PRO A 277 -12.95 -18.18 -12.37
CA PRO A 277 -11.84 -17.74 -13.23
C PRO A 277 -12.08 -18.02 -14.72
N ALA A 278 -12.82 -19.06 -15.10
CA ALA A 278 -13.13 -19.36 -16.50
C ALA A 278 -14.15 -18.36 -17.07
N VAL A 279 -15.13 -17.94 -16.27
CA VAL A 279 -16.11 -16.90 -16.65
C VAL A 279 -15.41 -15.56 -16.80
N LEU A 280 -14.56 -15.16 -15.84
CA LEU A 280 -13.78 -13.92 -15.94
C LEU A 280 -12.91 -13.92 -17.20
N ARG A 281 -12.18 -15.01 -17.47
CA ARG A 281 -11.38 -15.14 -18.70
C ARG A 281 -12.22 -14.99 -19.96
N ALA A 282 -13.42 -15.58 -19.99
CA ALA A 282 -14.32 -15.46 -21.13
C ALA A 282 -14.81 -14.02 -21.33
N GLU A 283 -15.09 -13.29 -20.25
CA GLU A 283 -15.49 -11.88 -20.30
C GLU A 283 -14.37 -10.99 -20.84
N LEU A 284 -13.13 -11.18 -20.38
CA LEU A 284 -11.97 -10.45 -20.90
C LEU A 284 -11.72 -10.72 -22.38
N ALA A 285 -11.95 -11.96 -22.84
CA ALA A 285 -11.81 -12.32 -24.26
C ALA A 285 -12.81 -11.58 -25.19
N ARG A 286 -13.89 -11.01 -24.64
CA ARG A 286 -14.85 -10.20 -25.41
C ARG A 286 -14.36 -8.78 -25.67
N VAL A 287 -13.37 -8.31 -24.92
CA VAL A 287 -12.88 -6.92 -24.99
C VAL A 287 -11.86 -6.78 -26.12
N LYS A 288 -12.22 -6.04 -27.16
CA LYS A 288 -11.42 -5.93 -28.39
C LYS A 288 -10.18 -5.08 -28.18
N GLY A 289 -9.00 -5.69 -28.33
CA GLY A 289 -7.69 -5.04 -28.17
C GLY A 289 -7.20 -4.95 -26.73
N LEU A 290 -7.85 -5.67 -25.80
CA LEU A 290 -7.42 -5.72 -24.41
C LEU A 290 -6.01 -6.33 -24.27
N SER A 291 -5.76 -7.45 -24.96
CA SER A 291 -4.47 -8.14 -24.94
C SER A 291 -3.29 -7.27 -25.35
N ASP A 292 -3.54 -6.28 -26.22
CA ASP A 292 -2.50 -5.40 -26.78
C ASP A 292 -2.09 -4.29 -25.80
N MET A 293 -2.77 -4.19 -24.65
CA MET A 293 -2.54 -3.14 -23.66
C MET A 293 -2.34 -3.67 -22.24
N LEU A 294 -2.54 -4.98 -22.01
CA LEU A 294 -2.45 -5.57 -20.67
C LEU A 294 -1.00 -5.59 -20.19
N TYR A 295 -0.73 -4.83 -19.12
CA TYR A 295 0.54 -4.89 -18.44
C TYR A 295 0.64 -6.12 -17.54
N ARG A 296 1.74 -6.87 -17.68
CA ARG A 296 2.02 -8.12 -16.95
C ARG A 296 3.25 -7.97 -16.05
N PRO A 297 3.09 -7.45 -14.81
CA PRO A 297 4.23 -7.23 -13.92
C PRO A 297 4.94 -8.53 -13.51
N ASP A 298 4.25 -9.66 -13.58
CA ASP A 298 4.79 -11.00 -13.35
C ASP A 298 5.75 -11.48 -14.45
N LEU A 299 5.70 -10.90 -15.64
CA LEU A 299 6.53 -11.27 -16.80
C LEU A 299 7.63 -10.24 -17.12
N THR A 300 7.64 -9.10 -16.45
CA THR A 300 8.54 -7.97 -16.75
C THR A 300 9.62 -7.75 -15.69
N GLY A 301 9.73 -8.65 -14.72
CA GLY A 301 10.81 -8.62 -13.73
C GLY A 301 10.66 -7.53 -12.67
N VAL A 302 9.42 -7.08 -12.39
CA VAL A 302 9.14 -6.02 -11.40
C VAL A 302 9.71 -6.36 -10.02
N ARG A 303 9.71 -7.64 -9.63
CA ARG A 303 10.23 -8.04 -8.32
C ARG A 303 11.75 -7.89 -8.18
N GLN A 304 12.47 -7.96 -9.30
CA GLN A 304 13.93 -7.87 -9.33
C GLN A 304 14.40 -6.43 -9.59
N ASN A 305 13.67 -5.71 -10.44
CA ASN A 305 14.12 -4.42 -10.99
C ASN A 305 13.31 -3.22 -10.48
N GLY A 306 12.23 -3.45 -9.72
CA GLY A 306 11.26 -2.42 -9.37
C GLY A 306 10.24 -2.16 -10.50
N TRP A 307 9.32 -1.23 -10.26
CA TRP A 307 8.30 -0.88 -11.24
C TRP A 307 8.89 -0.08 -12.42
N PRO A 308 8.44 -0.34 -13.66
CA PRO A 308 8.90 0.40 -14.83
C PRO A 308 8.47 1.86 -14.77
N THR A 309 9.14 2.69 -15.57
CA THR A 309 8.72 4.07 -15.81
C THR A 309 7.41 4.12 -16.59
N MET A 310 6.62 5.18 -16.37
CA MET A 310 5.42 5.42 -17.15
C MET A 310 5.72 5.57 -18.65
N ALA A 311 6.91 6.07 -19.00
CA ALA A 311 7.37 6.20 -20.38
C ALA A 311 7.66 4.83 -21.03
N GLU A 312 8.30 3.90 -20.31
CA GLU A 312 8.51 2.53 -20.78
C GLU A 312 7.19 1.79 -20.99
N LEU A 313 6.26 1.91 -20.05
CA LEU A 313 4.90 1.34 -20.15
C LEU A 313 4.17 1.88 -21.39
N ALA A 314 4.21 3.20 -21.60
CA ALA A 314 3.59 3.82 -22.76
C ALA A 314 4.23 3.37 -24.08
N ALA A 315 5.57 3.27 -24.12
CA ALA A 315 6.31 2.85 -25.31
C ALA A 315 6.06 1.37 -25.67
N ALA A 316 5.89 0.50 -24.66
CA ALA A 316 5.57 -0.91 -24.84
C ALA A 316 4.10 -1.16 -25.23
N GLY A 317 3.21 -0.17 -25.02
CA GLY A 317 1.77 -0.34 -25.18
C GLY A 317 1.07 -0.90 -23.94
N ASP A 318 1.83 -1.33 -22.93
CA ASP A 318 1.42 -1.89 -21.64
C ASP A 318 0.77 -0.83 -20.73
N ARG A 319 -0.51 -0.53 -20.99
CA ARG A 319 -1.19 0.66 -20.45
C ARG A 319 -2.45 0.36 -19.65
N LEU A 320 -2.76 -0.90 -19.42
CA LEU A 320 -3.89 -1.34 -18.62
C LEU A 320 -3.49 -2.46 -17.66
N LEU A 321 -3.72 -2.25 -16.37
CA LEU A 321 -3.44 -3.23 -15.32
C LEU A 321 -4.73 -3.65 -14.65
N ILE A 322 -4.93 -4.96 -14.45
CA ILE A 322 -6.13 -5.49 -13.77
C ILE A 322 -5.68 -6.29 -12.55
N PHE A 323 -6.25 -5.95 -11.40
CA PHE A 323 -6.09 -6.67 -10.15
C PHE A 323 -7.39 -7.36 -9.73
N THR A 324 -7.27 -8.49 -9.03
CA THR A 324 -8.38 -9.19 -8.35
C THR A 324 -8.11 -9.24 -6.84
N ASP A 325 -9.14 -9.07 -6.00
CA ASP A 325 -9.02 -9.28 -4.56
C ASP A 325 -9.09 -10.76 -4.14
N HIS A 326 -9.40 -11.64 -5.10
CA HIS A 326 -9.35 -13.09 -4.95
C HIS A 326 -7.94 -13.57 -4.57
N SER A 327 -7.84 -14.76 -3.99
CA SER A 327 -6.55 -15.35 -3.62
C SER A 327 -6.08 -16.36 -4.67
N ARG A 328 -4.77 -16.42 -4.92
CA ARG A 328 -4.18 -17.41 -5.81
C ARG A 328 -4.47 -18.84 -5.35
N SER A 329 -4.39 -19.10 -4.04
CA SER A 329 -4.64 -20.43 -3.48
C SER A 329 -6.05 -20.94 -3.77
N ALA A 330 -7.05 -20.06 -3.75
CA ALA A 330 -8.42 -20.43 -4.11
C ALA A 330 -8.57 -20.83 -5.58
N ASP A 331 -7.80 -20.22 -6.49
CA ASP A 331 -7.82 -20.56 -7.93
C ASP A 331 -6.96 -21.75 -8.31
N GLN A 332 -5.87 -21.99 -7.58
CA GLN A 332 -5.03 -23.16 -7.77
C GLN A 332 -5.84 -24.45 -7.61
N ALA A 333 -6.78 -24.46 -6.67
CA ALA A 333 -7.74 -25.55 -6.50
C ALA A 333 -8.66 -25.74 -7.73
N ALA A 334 -8.95 -24.67 -8.47
CA ALA A 334 -9.78 -24.68 -9.67
C ALA A 334 -8.99 -25.01 -10.97
N GLY A 335 -7.65 -25.10 -10.90
CA GLY A 335 -6.80 -25.43 -12.07
C GLY A 335 -6.66 -24.32 -13.11
N LEU A 336 -7.14 -23.11 -12.83
CA LEU A 336 -6.99 -21.94 -13.69
C LEU A 336 -6.71 -20.71 -12.82
N THR A 337 -5.47 -20.20 -12.89
CA THR A 337 -5.09 -18.99 -12.15
C THR A 337 -5.27 -17.74 -13.00
N ARG A 338 -5.70 -16.65 -12.36
CA ARG A 338 -6.06 -15.38 -13.00
C ARG A 338 -4.90 -14.70 -13.71
N ASP A 339 -3.69 -14.87 -13.18
CA ASP A 339 -2.47 -14.38 -13.80
C ASP A 339 -2.21 -15.03 -15.16
N SER A 340 -2.64 -16.28 -15.40
CA SER A 340 -2.46 -16.92 -16.71
C SER A 340 -3.12 -16.18 -17.87
N PHE A 341 -4.11 -15.33 -17.60
CA PHE A 341 -4.81 -14.50 -18.60
C PHE A 341 -4.73 -12.99 -18.30
N GLY A 342 -3.78 -12.58 -17.47
CA GLY A 342 -3.41 -11.17 -17.28
C GLY A 342 -4.15 -10.40 -16.19
N VAL A 343 -4.78 -11.09 -15.25
CA VAL A 343 -5.33 -10.49 -14.04
C VAL A 343 -4.45 -10.84 -12.84
N MET A 344 -3.89 -9.83 -12.19
CA MET A 344 -2.92 -10.00 -11.10
C MET A 344 -3.61 -10.11 -9.73
N TYR A 345 -3.08 -10.92 -8.83
CA TYR A 345 -3.62 -11.03 -7.47
C TYR A 345 -3.24 -9.80 -6.64
N GLN A 346 -4.23 -9.02 -6.19
CA GLN A 346 -4.03 -7.76 -5.49
C GLN A 346 -3.15 -7.95 -4.25
N ARG A 347 -3.39 -9.01 -3.46
CA ARG A 347 -2.60 -9.34 -2.27
C ARG A 347 -1.12 -9.59 -2.57
N GLU A 348 -0.73 -9.94 -3.80
CA GLU A 348 0.67 -10.18 -4.18
C GLU A 348 1.37 -8.90 -4.67
N TRP A 349 0.61 -7.94 -5.20
CA TRP A 349 1.15 -6.79 -5.94
C TRP A 349 0.89 -5.44 -5.27
N THR A 350 -0.08 -5.38 -4.35
CA THR A 350 -0.46 -4.18 -3.64
C THR A 350 -0.51 -4.40 -2.13
N VAL A 351 -0.63 -3.29 -1.40
CA VAL A 351 -1.16 -3.21 -0.04
C VAL A 351 -2.36 -2.27 -0.05
N GLU A 352 -3.32 -2.48 0.84
CA GLU A 352 -4.57 -1.72 0.84
C GLU A 352 -5.07 -1.48 2.27
N ASN A 353 -5.49 -0.25 2.58
CA ASN A 353 -6.07 0.02 3.90
C ASN A 353 -7.53 -0.41 3.99
N TYR A 354 -7.99 -0.63 5.21
CA TYR A 354 -9.38 -0.90 5.53
C TYR A 354 -10.30 0.12 4.85
N TRP A 355 -11.31 -0.39 4.18
CA TRP A 355 -12.07 0.35 3.16
C TRP A 355 -12.90 1.49 3.75
N SER A 356 -13.41 1.33 4.97
CA SER A 356 -14.37 2.25 5.56
C SER A 356 -13.75 3.25 6.54
N MET A 357 -14.17 4.51 6.40
CA MET A 357 -13.97 5.60 7.36
C MET A 357 -15.13 5.74 8.35
N GLY A 358 -15.93 4.68 8.53
CA GLY A 358 -17.11 4.65 9.38
C GLY A 358 -18.42 4.81 8.59
N SER A 359 -19.50 4.97 9.35
CA SER A 359 -20.84 5.01 8.78
C SER A 359 -21.08 6.27 7.94
N GLY A 360 -22.17 6.28 7.17
CA GLY A 360 -22.51 7.39 6.29
C GLY A 360 -22.66 8.76 6.96
N LEU A 361 -22.98 8.80 8.27
CA LEU A 361 -23.18 10.02 9.06
C LEU A 361 -22.26 10.03 10.29
N GLY A 362 -21.86 11.22 10.73
CA GLY A 362 -21.03 11.40 11.93
C GLY A 362 -19.54 11.56 11.60
N THR A 363 -18.70 11.36 12.61
CA THR A 363 -17.24 11.58 12.49
C THR A 363 -16.58 10.47 11.70
N SER A 364 -15.64 10.84 10.82
CA SER A 364 -14.83 9.88 10.08
C SER A 364 -13.81 9.20 11.00
N ASP A 365 -13.62 7.90 10.83
CA ASP A 365 -12.47 7.16 11.35
C ASP A 365 -11.27 7.40 10.43
N TRP A 366 -10.26 8.09 10.95
CA TRP A 366 -9.03 8.42 10.23
C TRP A 366 -7.98 7.32 10.29
N SER A 367 -8.27 6.19 10.94
CA SER A 367 -7.34 5.07 11.02
C SER A 367 -6.96 4.56 9.63
N CYS A 368 -5.71 4.14 9.50
CA CYS A 368 -5.16 3.61 8.26
C CYS A 368 -4.37 2.35 8.58
N TYR A 369 -5.07 1.22 8.54
CA TYR A 369 -4.52 -0.10 8.83
C TYR A 369 -4.89 -1.04 7.69
N SER A 370 -4.17 -2.16 7.55
CA SER A 370 -4.40 -3.08 6.45
C SER A 370 -5.81 -3.67 6.47
N ARG A 371 -6.45 -3.79 5.31
CA ARG A 371 -7.69 -4.57 5.18
C ARG A 371 -7.45 -6.07 5.32
N TRP A 372 -6.21 -6.53 5.15
CA TRP A 372 -5.81 -7.94 5.24
C TRP A 372 -5.13 -8.22 6.58
N TYR A 373 -5.82 -7.85 7.65
CA TYR A 373 -5.44 -8.14 9.03
C TYR A 373 -6.60 -8.85 9.73
N GLY A 374 -6.48 -10.16 9.88
CA GLY A 374 -7.48 -11.04 10.48
C GLY A 374 -6.83 -12.33 11.00
N ALA A 375 -7.66 -13.25 11.51
CA ALA A 375 -7.20 -14.51 12.10
C ALA A 375 -6.28 -15.32 11.15
N ASP A 376 -6.65 -15.40 9.87
CA ASP A 376 -5.97 -16.25 8.90
C ASP A 376 -5.13 -15.45 7.88
N THR A 377 -5.00 -14.14 8.06
CA THR A 377 -4.26 -13.28 7.11
C THR A 377 -3.65 -12.09 7.81
N ASN A 378 -2.35 -11.88 7.61
CA ASN A 378 -1.62 -10.71 8.09
C ASN A 378 -0.70 -10.17 6.98
N ILE A 379 -1.16 -9.15 6.27
CA ILE A 379 -0.36 -8.41 5.29
C ILE A 379 -0.32 -6.94 5.76
N PRO A 380 0.73 -6.49 6.45
CA PRO A 380 0.80 -5.12 6.92
C PRO A 380 0.97 -4.14 5.76
N LEU A 381 0.48 -2.90 5.91
CA LEU A 381 0.68 -1.84 4.90
C LEU A 381 2.18 -1.54 4.69
N THR A 382 3.01 -1.79 5.70
CA THR A 382 4.46 -1.63 5.65
C THR A 382 5.16 -2.70 4.82
N ARG A 383 4.47 -3.75 4.34
CA ARG A 383 5.10 -4.84 3.58
C ARG A 383 5.95 -4.29 2.44
N THR A 384 7.20 -4.71 2.42
CA THR A 384 8.15 -4.57 1.32
C THR A 384 8.92 -5.87 1.20
N GLU A 385 9.44 -6.14 0.03
CA GLU A 385 10.31 -7.29 -0.23
C GLU A 385 11.62 -6.77 -0.84
N PRO A 386 12.73 -7.51 -0.73
CA PRO A 386 13.97 -7.12 -1.40
C PRO A 386 13.73 -6.92 -2.91
N GLY A 387 13.99 -5.70 -3.41
CA GLY A 387 13.78 -5.35 -4.82
C GLY A 387 12.34 -5.02 -5.22
N PHE A 388 11.35 -5.19 -4.34
CA PHE A 388 9.94 -5.01 -4.66
C PHE A 388 9.18 -4.23 -3.59
N ARG A 389 8.51 -3.16 -4.04
CA ARG A 389 7.57 -2.39 -3.21
C ARG A 389 6.16 -2.54 -3.79
N PRO A 390 5.23 -3.18 -3.07
CA PRO A 390 3.83 -3.26 -3.50
C PRO A 390 3.23 -1.86 -3.68
N LEU A 391 2.35 -1.69 -4.69
CA LEU A 391 1.59 -0.45 -4.87
C LEU A 391 0.65 -0.24 -3.68
N PHE A 392 0.33 1.00 -3.34
CA PHE A 392 -0.56 1.29 -2.21
C PHE A 392 -1.93 1.80 -2.70
N VAL A 393 -2.97 1.00 -2.44
CA VAL A 393 -4.38 1.38 -2.63
C VAL A 393 -4.89 2.03 -1.34
N MET A 394 -5.13 3.34 -1.39
CA MET A 394 -5.67 4.08 -0.26
C MET A 394 -7.18 4.30 -0.42
N ASN A 395 -7.99 3.61 0.39
CA ASN A 395 -9.43 3.78 0.47
C ASN A 395 -9.80 4.98 1.34
N HIS A 396 -10.60 5.89 0.80
CA HIS A 396 -11.11 7.10 1.45
C HIS A 396 -12.60 7.31 1.15
N PHE A 397 -13.41 6.47 1.78
CA PHE A 397 -14.85 6.52 1.68
C PHE A 397 -15.50 5.89 2.92
N ARG A 398 -16.83 6.02 3.04
CA ARG A 398 -17.64 5.53 4.16
C ARG A 398 -18.45 4.31 3.74
N ASP A 399 -19.12 3.67 4.70
CA ASP A 399 -20.01 2.55 4.43
C ASP A 399 -21.18 2.92 3.48
N VAL A 400 -21.61 4.19 3.52
CA VAL A 400 -22.69 4.71 2.68
C VAL A 400 -22.19 5.96 1.96
N PRO A 401 -22.25 6.01 0.62
CA PRO A 401 -21.70 7.09 -0.21
C PRO A 401 -22.62 8.32 -0.22
N LEU A 402 -22.93 8.89 0.94
CA LEU A 402 -23.74 10.11 0.99
C LEU A 402 -22.96 11.28 0.41
N THR A 403 -23.48 11.93 -0.63
CA THR A 403 -22.80 13.01 -1.37
C THR A 403 -22.26 14.13 -0.46
N GLY A 404 -23.00 14.51 0.58
CA GLY A 404 -22.60 15.57 1.52
C GLY A 404 -21.39 15.20 2.39
N THR A 405 -21.35 13.99 2.94
CA THR A 405 -20.23 13.53 3.75
C THR A 405 -19.04 13.16 2.87
N ALA A 406 -19.25 12.47 1.74
CA ALA A 406 -18.20 12.21 0.76
C ALA A 406 -17.53 13.49 0.26
N GLY A 407 -18.31 14.52 -0.11
CA GLY A 407 -17.77 15.82 -0.50
C GLY A 407 -16.97 16.50 0.60
N THR A 408 -17.40 16.38 1.87
CA THR A 408 -16.67 16.92 3.02
C THR A 408 -15.38 16.16 3.29
N ASP A 409 -15.42 14.83 3.27
CA ASP A 409 -14.25 13.99 3.50
C ASP A 409 -13.22 14.18 2.39
N ASN A 410 -13.64 14.30 1.13
CA ASN A 410 -12.74 14.52 -0.01
C ASN A 410 -11.92 15.82 0.10
N THR A 411 -12.42 16.85 0.81
CA THR A 411 -11.62 18.06 1.08
C THR A 411 -10.39 17.80 1.95
N LYS A 412 -10.35 16.67 2.67
CA LYS A 412 -9.30 16.26 3.61
C LYS A 412 -8.43 15.12 3.06
N LEU A 413 -8.57 14.78 1.78
CA LEU A 413 -7.92 13.60 1.19
C LEU A 413 -6.38 13.68 1.24
N ALA A 414 -5.80 14.83 0.88
CA ALA A 414 -4.35 15.03 0.94
C ALA A 414 -3.84 14.93 2.39
N ASP A 415 -4.57 15.52 3.32
CA ASP A 415 -4.26 15.54 4.74
C ASP A 415 -4.23 14.12 5.34
N ARG A 416 -5.26 13.31 5.04
CA ARG A 416 -5.29 11.90 5.45
C ARG A 416 -4.14 11.11 4.82
N ALA A 417 -3.90 11.31 3.53
CA ALA A 417 -2.82 10.62 2.84
C ALA A 417 -1.47 10.92 3.49
N GLN A 418 -1.17 12.18 3.80
CA GLN A 418 0.13 12.60 4.32
C GLN A 418 0.34 12.32 5.81
N ARG A 419 -0.67 12.57 6.65
CA ARG A 419 -0.52 12.50 8.12
C ARG A 419 -0.88 11.16 8.73
N PHE A 420 -1.71 10.36 8.06
CA PHE A 420 -2.23 9.11 8.60
C PHE A 420 -1.75 7.92 7.77
N CYS A 421 -2.09 7.87 6.48
CA CYS A 421 -1.86 6.68 5.67
C CYS A 421 -0.42 6.51 5.19
N GLN A 422 0.27 7.59 4.82
CA GLN A 422 1.66 7.51 4.36
C GLN A 422 2.61 7.03 5.47
N PRO A 423 2.54 7.53 6.72
CA PRO A 423 3.30 6.95 7.83
C PRO A 423 2.88 5.52 8.12
N ALA A 424 1.58 5.20 8.14
CA ALA A 424 1.10 3.85 8.41
C ALA A 424 1.58 2.81 7.39
N ALA A 425 1.65 3.17 6.11
CA ALA A 425 2.11 2.29 5.06
C ALA A 425 3.62 2.34 4.82
N ARG A 426 4.30 3.37 5.36
CA ARG A 426 5.65 3.78 4.95
C ARG A 426 5.75 3.87 3.41
N LYS A 427 4.69 4.38 2.78
CA LYS A 427 4.50 4.45 1.32
C LYS A 427 3.57 5.62 0.97
N LYS A 428 3.83 6.27 -0.16
CA LYS A 428 2.86 7.20 -0.77
C LYS A 428 1.78 6.39 -1.51
N PRO A 429 0.48 6.75 -1.41
CA PRO A 429 -0.56 6.08 -2.17
C PRO A 429 -0.32 6.14 -3.68
N THR A 430 -0.37 4.99 -4.34
CA THR A 430 -0.43 4.89 -5.80
C THR A 430 -1.86 5.14 -6.28
N PHE A 431 -2.86 4.67 -5.53
CA PHE A 431 -4.27 4.84 -5.86
C PHE A 431 -4.98 5.56 -4.70
N LEU A 432 -5.64 6.68 -4.98
CA LEU A 432 -6.53 7.36 -4.03
C LEU A 432 -7.98 7.06 -4.39
N ALA A 433 -8.58 6.07 -3.72
CA ALA A 433 -9.94 5.61 -3.98
C ALA A 433 -10.97 6.42 -3.17
N VAL A 434 -11.95 7.02 -3.87
CA VAL A 434 -12.98 7.88 -3.27
C VAL A 434 -14.38 7.60 -3.82
N ASP A 435 -15.40 7.90 -3.01
CA ASP A 435 -16.76 8.15 -3.49
C ASP A 435 -16.92 9.61 -3.92
N HIS A 436 -17.83 9.86 -4.86
CA HIS A 436 -18.16 11.19 -5.40
C HIS A 436 -16.91 11.98 -5.79
N TYR A 437 -16.11 11.43 -6.71
CA TYR A 437 -14.84 12.06 -7.14
C TYR A 437 -14.99 13.51 -7.64
N ASP A 438 -16.19 13.89 -8.07
CA ASP A 438 -16.53 15.24 -8.51
C ASP A 438 -16.74 16.24 -7.35
N ARG A 439 -16.70 15.79 -6.09
CA ARG A 439 -16.96 16.58 -4.89
C ARG A 439 -15.74 16.64 -3.98
N GLY A 440 -15.48 17.83 -3.43
CA GLY A 440 -14.37 18.03 -2.47
C GLY A 440 -12.98 18.16 -3.10
N ASN A 441 -12.87 18.27 -4.43
CA ASN A 441 -11.64 18.42 -5.19
C ASN A 441 -10.52 17.36 -4.94
N PRO A 442 -10.80 16.05 -5.10
CA PRO A 442 -9.78 15.00 -5.03
C PRO A 442 -8.60 15.19 -5.99
N ALA A 443 -8.82 15.82 -7.15
CA ALA A 443 -7.77 16.09 -8.13
C ALA A 443 -6.64 16.96 -7.55
N SER A 444 -6.96 17.92 -6.67
CA SER A 444 -5.95 18.72 -5.96
C SER A 444 -5.08 17.88 -5.02
N ALA A 445 -5.65 16.87 -4.35
CA ALA A 445 -4.88 15.95 -3.53
C ALA A 445 -3.93 15.10 -4.39
N VAL A 446 -4.39 14.61 -5.54
CA VAL A 446 -3.54 13.91 -6.52
C VAL A 446 -2.40 14.79 -7.02
N ALA A 447 -2.68 16.05 -7.37
CA ALA A 447 -1.64 17.00 -7.77
C ALA A 447 -0.61 17.23 -6.65
N THR A 448 -1.06 17.34 -5.40
CA THR A 448 -0.20 17.49 -4.22
C THR A 448 0.71 16.27 -4.03
N LEU A 449 0.14 15.05 -4.07
CA LEU A 449 0.92 13.82 -3.93
C LEU A 449 1.84 13.55 -5.12
N ASN A 450 1.57 14.13 -6.29
CA ASN A 450 2.45 14.06 -7.46
C ASN A 450 3.53 15.14 -7.50
N SER A 451 3.72 15.91 -6.42
CA SER A 451 4.84 16.85 -6.28
C SER A 451 6.09 16.22 -5.64
N TYR A 452 5.96 15.03 -5.03
CA TYR A 452 7.05 14.38 -4.31
C TYR A 452 7.00 12.84 -4.39
N THR A 453 8.11 12.19 -4.08
CA THR A 453 8.22 10.74 -3.82
C THR A 453 8.49 10.48 -2.34
N TYR A 454 8.07 9.29 -1.90
CA TYR A 454 8.37 8.77 -0.56
C TYR A 454 9.50 7.73 -0.69
N PRO A 455 10.54 7.79 0.16
CA PRO A 455 11.74 6.95 0.06
C PRO A 455 11.56 5.46 0.39
#